data_AF-A0A521KW62-F1
#
_entry.id   AF-A0A521KW62-F1
#
_cell.length_a   1.000
_cell.length_b   1.000
_cell.length_c   1.000
_cell.angle_alpha   90.00
_cell.angle_beta   90.00
_cell.angle_gamma   90.00
#
_symmetry.space_group_name_H-M   'P 1'
#
loop_
_entity.id
_entity.type
_entity.pdbx_description
1 polymer ?
#
loop_
_entity_poly.entity_id
_entity_poly.type
_entity_poly.pdbx_seq_one_letter_code
_entity_poly.pdbx_strand_id
1 'polypeptide(L)'
;MGAAPVQWMLVGATSCSAVMAGVWAFARARRNAGWVDLAWTLCVGALGVGYALAGSGWAPRRALLAALIGAWSLRLAAHLYARLRREPEDGRYAWMREQRGAGFDRAMFGLFQAQALVAVLLSV
;
A
#
# COMPACT_ATOMS: atom_id res chain seq x y z
N MET A 1 -28.46 7.34 4.62
CA MET A 1 -28.14 7.23 3.18
C MET A 1 -26.72 6.69 3.10
N GLY A 2 -26.58 5.36 2.95
CA GLY A 2 -25.26 4.74 2.93
C GLY A 2 -24.52 5.17 1.68
N ALA A 3 -23.27 5.61 1.83
CA ALA A 3 -22.43 5.88 0.68
C ALA A 3 -22.38 4.61 -0.19
N ALA A 4 -22.66 4.73 -1.48
CA ALA A 4 -22.67 3.62 -2.42
C ALA A 4 -21.31 2.90 -2.37
N PRO A 5 -21.23 1.57 -2.61
CA PRO A 5 -19.97 0.82 -2.57
C PRO A 5 -18.85 1.47 -3.40
N VAL A 6 -19.22 2.07 -4.54
CA VAL A 6 -18.32 2.84 -5.40
C VAL A 6 -17.68 4.06 -4.70
N GLN A 7 -18.39 4.74 -3.80
CA GLN A 7 -17.85 5.89 -3.07
C GLN A 7 -16.75 5.46 -2.10
N TRP A 8 -16.90 4.32 -1.43
CA TRP A 8 -15.85 3.77 -0.56
C TRP A 8 -14.61 3.35 -1.36
N MET A 9 -14.81 2.75 -2.53
CA MET A 9 -13.72 2.44 -3.45
C MET A 9 -12.99 3.69 -3.92
N LEU A 10 -13.72 4.75 -4.27
CA LEU A 10 -13.14 6.02 -4.72
C LEU A 10 -12.35 6.70 -3.59
N VAL A 11 -12.91 6.77 -2.38
CA VAL A 11 -12.23 7.31 -1.20
C VAL A 11 -10.96 6.51 -0.91
N GLY A 12 -11.04 5.18 -0.93
CA GLY A 12 -9.90 4.30 -0.78
C GLY A 12 -8.82 4.55 -1.85
N ALA A 13 -9.20 4.63 -3.12
CA ALA A 13 -8.29 4.91 -4.23
C ALA A 13 -7.59 6.26 -4.09
N THR A 14 -8.33 7.33 -3.78
CA THR A 14 -7.74 8.66 -3.58
C THR A 14 -6.80 8.68 -2.37
N SER A 15 -7.16 8.00 -1.29
CA SER A 15 -6.35 7.96 -0.07
C SER A 15 -5.06 7.17 -0.29
N CYS A 16 -5.14 5.99 -0.91
CA CYS A 16 -3.99 5.17 -1.26
C CYS A 16 -3.08 5.87 -2.28
N SER A 17 -3.66 6.56 -3.27
CA SER A 17 -2.91 7.35 -4.25
C SER A 17 -2.12 8.48 -3.59
N ALA A 18 -2.73 9.21 -2.66
CA ALA A 18 -2.07 10.27 -1.90
C ALA A 18 -0.95 9.73 -1.01
N VAL A 19 -1.18 8.62 -0.31
CA VAL A 19 -0.14 7.92 0.49
C VAL A 19 1.02 7.49 -0.41
N MET A 20 0.72 6.84 -1.55
CA MET A 20 1.74 6.37 -2.49
C MET A 20 2.54 7.53 -3.11
N ALA A 21 1.91 8.68 -3.38
CA ALA A 21 2.62 9.86 -3.85
C ALA A 21 3.58 10.42 -2.78
N GLY A 22 3.14 10.48 -1.52
CA GLY A 22 3.98 10.90 -0.40
C GLY A 22 5.16 9.94 -0.16
N VAL A 23 4.90 8.63 -0.15
CA VAL A 23 5.94 7.62 0.04
C VAL A 23 6.89 7.58 -1.15
N TRP A 24 6.43 7.80 -2.38
CA TRP A 24 7.31 7.94 -3.54
C TRP A 24 8.32 9.09 -3.36
N ALA A 25 7.85 10.26 -2.90
CA ALA A 25 8.74 11.39 -2.66
C ALA A 25 9.80 11.07 -1.59
N PHE A 26 9.40 10.36 -0.53
CA PHE A 26 10.30 9.86 0.52
C PHE A 26 11.29 8.79 0.00
N ALA A 27 10.80 7.82 -0.78
CA ALA A 27 11.57 6.73 -1.38
C ALA A 27 12.65 7.26 -2.34
N ARG A 28 12.31 8.29 -3.11
CA ARG A 28 13.24 9.02 -3.98
C ARG A 28 14.36 9.68 -3.17
N ALA A 29 14.02 10.39 -2.09
CA ALA A 29 15.02 11.02 -1.21
C ALA A 29 15.96 10.01 -0.55
N ARG A 30 15.45 8.80 -0.23
CA ARG A 30 16.22 7.69 0.35
C ARG A 30 16.93 6.82 -0.69
N ARG A 31 16.74 7.07 -1.99
CA ARG A 31 17.20 6.21 -3.09
C ARG A 31 16.90 4.72 -2.87
N ASN A 32 15.72 4.42 -2.35
CA ASN A 32 15.28 3.05 -2.13
C ASN A 32 13.80 2.94 -2.53
N ALA A 33 13.49 2.28 -3.64
CA ALA A 33 12.12 2.13 -4.12
C ALA A 33 11.33 1.04 -3.37
N GLY A 34 11.99 0.22 -2.53
CA GLY A 34 11.34 -0.85 -1.77
C GLY A 34 10.32 -0.37 -0.72
N TRP A 35 10.29 0.93 -0.42
CA TRP A 35 9.24 1.54 0.40
C TRP A 35 7.84 1.40 -0.20
N VAL A 36 7.73 1.15 -1.51
CA VAL A 36 6.44 0.88 -2.17
C VAL A 36 5.73 -0.33 -1.57
N ASP A 37 6.47 -1.41 -1.30
CA ASP A 37 5.91 -2.68 -0.83
C ASP A 37 5.39 -2.54 0.62
N LEU A 38 6.10 -1.75 1.44
CA LEU A 38 5.67 -1.40 2.80
C LEU A 38 4.39 -0.56 2.78
N ALA A 39 4.36 0.51 1.97
CA ALA A 39 3.20 1.39 1.87
C ALA A 39 1.97 0.66 1.33
N TRP A 40 2.17 -0.22 0.35
CA TRP A 40 1.12 -1.05 -0.21
C TRP A 40 0.51 -1.97 0.85
N THR A 41 1.35 -2.66 1.61
CA THR A 41 0.91 -3.56 2.69
C THR A 41 0.05 -2.85 3.73
N LEU A 42 0.45 -1.62 4.09
CA LEU A 42 -0.30 -0.78 5.02
C LEU A 42 -1.62 -0.28 4.41
N CYS A 43 -1.62 0.10 3.13
CA CYS A 43 -2.83 0.50 2.42
C CYS A 43 -3.87 -0.63 2.39
N VAL A 44 -3.47 -1.84 1.97
CA VAL A 44 -4.36 -3.01 1.92
C VAL A 44 -4.90 -3.34 3.31
N GLY A 45 -4.05 -3.31 4.33
CA GLY A 45 -4.46 -3.54 5.72
C GLY A 45 -5.47 -2.51 6.22
N ALA A 46 -5.20 -1.22 5.99
CA ALA A 46 -6.09 -0.14 6.41
C ALA A 46 -7.45 -0.19 5.70
N LEU A 47 -7.47 -0.46 4.39
CA LEU A 47 -8.72 -0.63 3.64
C LEU A 47 -9.50 -1.84 4.13
N GLY A 48 -8.86 -3.01 4.27
CA GLY A 48 -9.54 -4.24 4.72
C GLY A 48 -10.09 -4.12 6.13
N VAL A 49 -9.35 -3.50 7.07
CA VAL A 49 -9.86 -3.17 8.41
C VAL A 49 -11.04 -2.20 8.33
N GLY A 50 -10.89 -1.13 7.54
CA GLY A 50 -11.94 -0.13 7.34
C GLY A 50 -13.24 -0.75 6.81
N TYR A 51 -13.15 -1.62 5.81
CA TYR A 51 -14.32 -2.29 5.23
C TYR A 51 -14.94 -3.32 6.17
N ALA A 52 -14.15 -4.10 6.90
CA ALA A 52 -14.67 -5.03 7.90
C ALA A 52 -15.46 -4.29 9.00
N LEU A 53 -14.95 -3.13 9.43
CA LEU A 53 -15.59 -2.29 10.44
C LEU A 53 -16.75 -1.45 9.88
N ALA A 54 -16.76 -1.07 8.60
CA ALA A 54 -17.85 -0.31 7.99
C ALA A 54 -19.01 -1.20 7.48
N GLY A 55 -18.73 -2.48 7.22
CA GLY A 55 -19.72 -3.45 6.73
C GLY A 55 -20.88 -3.68 7.72
N SER A 56 -21.96 -4.29 7.23
CA SER A 56 -23.10 -4.68 8.05
C SER A 56 -23.05 -6.17 8.44
N GLY A 57 -23.91 -6.58 9.38
CA GLY A 57 -23.99 -7.97 9.85
C GLY A 57 -23.30 -8.22 11.20
N TRP A 58 -23.09 -9.50 11.52
CA TRP A 58 -22.71 -9.96 12.85
C TRP A 58 -21.39 -9.34 13.34
N ALA A 59 -21.47 -8.56 14.42
CA ALA A 59 -20.37 -7.74 14.92
C ALA A 59 -19.11 -8.54 15.31
N PRO A 60 -19.20 -9.70 16.01
CA PRO A 60 -18.03 -10.51 16.34
C PRO A 60 -17.23 -10.97 15.11
N ARG A 61 -17.91 -11.36 14.02
CA ARG A 61 -17.23 -11.74 12.77
C ARG A 61 -16.48 -10.56 12.16
N ARG A 62 -17.09 -9.38 12.15
CA ARG A 62 -16.44 -8.16 11.64
C ARG A 62 -15.21 -7.79 12.45
N ALA A 63 -15.31 -7.88 13.78
CA ALA A 63 -14.18 -7.64 14.68
C ALA A 63 -13.04 -8.66 14.45
N LEU A 64 -13.38 -9.94 14.29
CA LEU A 64 -12.41 -10.99 14.00
C LEU A 64 -11.70 -10.76 12.66
N LEU A 65 -12.43 -10.41 11.61
CA LEU A 65 -11.84 -10.09 10.29
C LEU A 65 -10.91 -8.89 10.38
N ALA A 66 -11.34 -7.80 11.03
CA ALA A 66 -10.51 -6.62 11.24
C ALA A 66 -9.22 -6.97 12.01
N ALA A 67 -9.31 -7.78 13.06
CA ALA A 67 -8.16 -8.22 13.84
C ALA A 67 -7.18 -9.06 13.01
N LEU A 68 -7.68 -10.03 12.24
CA LEU A 68 -6.84 -10.90 11.40
C LEU A 68 -6.15 -10.13 10.27
N ILE A 69 -6.89 -9.26 9.58
CA ILE A 69 -6.34 -8.41 8.51
C ILE A 69 -5.30 -7.44 9.08
N GLY A 70 -5.62 -6.79 10.19
CA GLY A 70 -4.71 -5.88 10.88
C GLY A 70 -3.44 -6.58 11.34
N ALA A 71 -3.56 -7.75 11.99
CA ALA A 71 -2.43 -8.53 12.44
C ALA A 71 -1.54 -9.00 11.28
N TRP A 72 -2.14 -9.45 10.17
CA TRP A 72 -1.40 -9.83 8.97
C TRP A 72 -0.64 -8.64 8.39
N SER A 73 -1.32 -7.51 8.21
CA SER A 73 -0.73 -6.31 7.61
C SER A 73 0.41 -5.78 8.46
N LEU A 74 0.22 -5.65 9.78
CA LEU A 74 1.25 -5.17 10.70
C LEU A 74 2.47 -6.11 10.75
N ARG A 75 2.24 -7.42 10.79
CA ARG A 75 3.33 -8.41 10.77
C ARG A 75 4.16 -8.29 9.50
N LEU A 76 3.50 -8.21 8.33
CA LEU A 76 4.19 -8.10 7.05
C LEU A 76 4.89 -6.75 6.92
N ALA A 77 4.24 -5.65 7.30
CA ALA A 77 4.83 -4.32 7.30
C ALA A 77 6.08 -4.24 8.21
N ALA A 78 6.03 -4.82 9.41
CA ALA A 78 7.17 -4.88 10.31
C ALA A 78 8.35 -5.66 9.69
N HIS A 79 8.06 -6.79 9.03
CA HIS A 79 9.08 -7.57 8.33
C HIS A 79 9.71 -6.79 7.17
N LEU A 80 8.90 -6.15 6.32
CA LEU A 80 9.39 -5.33 5.21
C LEU A 80 10.18 -4.11 5.68
N TYR A 81 9.71 -3.43 6.73
CA TYR A 81 10.43 -2.30 7.32
C TYR A 81 11.79 -2.73 7.88
N ALA A 82 11.85 -3.86 8.58
CA ALA A 82 13.11 -4.41 9.07
C ALA A 82 14.08 -4.73 7.92
N ARG A 83 13.56 -5.28 6.81
CA ARG A 83 14.33 -5.55 5.58
C ARG A 83 14.89 -4.26 4.98
N LEU A 84 14.04 -3.25 4.79
CA LEU A 84 14.40 -1.95 4.20
C LEU A 84 15.50 -1.19 4.96
N ARG A 85 15.68 -1.46 6.26
CA ARG A 85 16.76 -0.84 7.05
C ARG A 85 18.07 -1.61 7.04
N ARG A 86 18.03 -2.92 6.76
CA ARG A 86 19.20 -3.81 6.87
C ARG A 86 19.82 -4.10 5.52
N GLU A 87 18.99 -4.17 4.49
CA GLU A 87 19.40 -4.55 3.15
C GLU A 87 19.48 -3.32 2.24
N PRO A 88 20.40 -3.33 1.26
CA PRO A 88 20.42 -2.33 0.20
C PRO A 88 19.12 -2.38 -0.63
N GLU A 89 18.95 -1.37 -1.51
CA GLU A 89 17.83 -1.36 -2.45
C GLU A 89 17.72 -2.70 -3.20
N ASP A 90 16.51 -3.23 -3.31
CA ASP A 90 16.23 -4.49 -3.99
C ASP A 90 16.81 -4.47 -5.42
N GLY A 91 17.49 -5.54 -5.81
CA GLY A 91 18.14 -5.68 -7.11
C GLY A 91 17.21 -5.40 -8.29
N ARG A 92 15.91 -5.69 -8.16
CA ARG A 92 14.89 -5.35 -9.18
C ARG A 92 14.82 -3.84 -9.43
N TYR A 93 14.81 -3.05 -8.36
CA TYR A 93 14.74 -1.60 -8.45
C TYR A 93 16.09 -0.99 -8.85
N ALA A 94 17.19 -1.55 -8.36
CA ALA A 94 18.53 -1.13 -8.76
C ALA A 94 18.78 -1.36 -10.27
N TRP A 95 18.48 -2.54 -10.78
CA TRP A 95 18.62 -2.89 -12.20
C TRP A 95 17.75 -2.02 -13.11
N MET A 96 16.52 -1.71 -12.69
CA MET A 96 15.64 -0.81 -13.42
C MET A 96 16.13 0.64 -13.38
N ARG A 97 16.79 1.06 -12.29
CA ARG A 97 17.43 2.38 -12.17
C ARG A 97 18.57 2.51 -13.16
N GLU A 98 19.38 1.49 -13.31
CA GLU A 98 20.48 1.44 -14.28
C GLU A 98 19.99 1.56 -15.72
N GLN A 99 18.91 0.83 -16.09
CA GLN A 99 18.37 0.90 -17.45
C GLN A 99 17.60 2.18 -17.77
N ARG A 100 16.77 2.65 -16.83
CA ARG A 100 15.86 3.79 -17.09
C ARG A 100 16.56 5.13 -16.90
N GLY A 101 17.69 5.18 -16.19
CA GLY A 101 18.43 6.41 -15.91
C GLY A 101 17.52 7.54 -15.43
N ALA A 102 17.52 8.67 -16.15
CA ALA A 102 16.68 9.84 -15.86
C ALA A 102 15.16 9.57 -15.91
N GLY A 103 14.72 8.49 -16.56
CA GLY A 103 13.32 8.06 -16.60
C GLY A 103 12.85 7.27 -15.37
N PHE A 104 13.76 6.84 -14.50
CA PHE A 104 13.45 5.95 -13.38
C PHE A 104 12.40 6.52 -12.43
N ASP A 105 12.55 7.77 -12.01
CA ASP A 105 11.66 8.37 -11.01
C ASP A 105 10.21 8.47 -11.50
N ARG A 106 10.01 8.77 -12.80
CA ARG A 106 8.69 8.78 -13.44
C ARG A 106 8.10 7.38 -13.55
N ALA A 107 8.92 6.39 -13.92
CA ALA A 107 8.49 4.99 -13.93
C ALA A 107 8.09 4.50 -12.53
N MET A 108 8.84 4.90 -11.49
CA MET A 108 8.50 4.61 -10.10
C MET A 108 7.27 5.33 -9.61
N PHE A 109 7.05 6.58 -10.00
CA PHE A 109 5.78 7.22 -9.68
C PHE A 109 4.61 6.42 -10.27
N GLY A 110 4.71 6.01 -11.55
CA GLY A 110 3.70 5.15 -12.18
C GLY A 110 3.48 3.82 -11.47
N LEU A 111 4.55 3.14 -11.05
CA LEU A 111 4.45 1.88 -10.29
C LEU A 111 3.76 2.08 -8.93
N PHE A 112 4.12 3.12 -8.18
CA PHE A 112 3.50 3.42 -6.89
C PHE A 112 2.00 3.68 -7.05
N GLN A 113 1.60 4.41 -8.09
CA GLN A 113 0.18 4.66 -8.38
C GLN A 113 -0.55 3.40 -8.85
N ALA A 114 0.09 2.55 -9.65
CA ALA A 114 -0.47 1.24 -10.01
C ALA A 114 -0.69 0.37 -8.76
N GLN A 115 0.25 0.39 -7.81
CA GLN A 115 0.12 -0.30 -6.52
C GLN A 115 -1.04 0.25 -5.69
N ALA A 116 -1.30 1.56 -5.71
CA ALA A 116 -2.50 2.14 -5.07
C ALA A 116 -3.79 1.55 -5.66
N LEU A 117 -3.88 1.42 -6.98
CA LEU A 117 -5.06 0.85 -7.65
C LEU A 117 -5.23 -0.63 -7.31
N VAL A 118 -4.14 -1.41 -7.34
CA VAL A 118 -4.15 -2.84 -6.97
C VAL A 118 -4.55 -3.02 -5.50
N ALA A 119 -4.12 -2.14 -4.60
CA ALA A 119 -4.51 -2.20 -3.19
C ALA A 119 -6.04 -2.10 -3.03
N VAL A 120 -6.69 -1.21 -3.78
CA VAL A 120 -8.16 -1.08 -3.77
C VAL A 120 -8.81 -2.32 -4.37
N LEU A 121 -8.33 -2.80 -5.52
CA LEU A 121 -8.88 -3.98 -6.19
C LEU A 121 -8.85 -5.24 -5.32
N LEU A 122 -7.75 -5.46 -4.57
CA LEU A 122 -7.61 -6.62 -3.69
C LEU A 122 -8.26 -6.46 -2.32
N SER A 123 -8.67 -5.23 -1.97
CA SER A 123 -9.30 -4.97 -0.67
C SER A 123 -10.80 -5.27 -0.63
N VAL A 124 -11.42 -5.53 -1.80
CA VAL A 124 -12.87 -5.74 -1.97
C VAL A 124 -13.21 -7.21 -2.11
#